data_AF-A0A261WKL4-F1
#
_entry.id   AF-A0A261WKL4-F1
#
_cell.length_a   1.000
_cell.length_b   1.000
_cell.length_c   1.000
_cell.angle_alpha   90.00
_cell.angle_beta   90.00
_cell.angle_gamma   90.00
#
_symmetry.space_group_name_H-M   'P 1'
#
loop_
_entity.id
_entity.type
_entity.pdbx_description
1 polymer ?
#
loop_
_entity_poly.entity_id
_entity_poly.type
_entity_poly.pdbx_seq_one_letter_code
_entity_poly.pdbx_strand_id
1 'polypeptide(L)'
;TTGAQSVGLADYVGRLADGQDKLYYLTGESYAQIKDSPHLEVFRKKGIEVLLLTDRIDEWLMSYLTEFDGKSFVDVARGDLDLGKLDSEEDKKAQEEVAKSKEGLASRIKAALGDDVAEVRVSHRLTDSPAIPAIGQGDLGLQMRQLLEASGQAVPESKPVFEFNPTHPLIEKLDAEQDMDRFGDLSRV
;
A
#
# COMPACT_ATOMS: atom_id res chain seq x y z
N THR A 1 -18.95 -7.56 -3.17
CA THR A 1 -19.36 -8.62 -2.21
C THR A 1 -20.06 -7.99 -1.02
N THR A 2 -20.86 -8.74 -0.27
CA THR A 2 -21.76 -8.23 0.81
C THR A 2 -21.05 -7.95 2.14
N GLY A 3 -19.72 -8.03 2.20
CA GLY A 3 -18.94 -7.92 3.44
C GLY A 3 -19.04 -9.14 4.38
N ALA A 4 -19.76 -10.19 3.97
CA ALA A 4 -19.84 -11.42 4.75
C ALA A 4 -18.47 -12.13 4.81
N GLN A 5 -17.99 -12.38 6.02
CA GLN A 5 -16.76 -13.14 6.29
C GLN A 5 -17.06 -14.65 6.16
N SER A 6 -16.88 -15.20 4.96
CA SER A 6 -17.24 -16.60 4.66
C SER A 6 -16.14 -17.38 3.95
N VAL A 7 -14.92 -16.86 3.91
CA VAL A 7 -13.79 -17.46 3.19
C VAL A 7 -12.83 -18.09 4.20
N GLY A 8 -12.64 -19.41 4.10
CA GLY A 8 -11.56 -20.09 4.83
C GLY A 8 -10.22 -19.91 4.14
N LEU A 9 -9.12 -19.97 4.90
CA LEU A 9 -7.77 -19.90 4.33
C LEU A 9 -7.48 -21.03 3.33
N ALA A 10 -8.01 -22.23 3.58
CA ALA A 10 -7.92 -23.34 2.62
C ALA A 10 -8.64 -23.04 1.29
N ASP A 11 -9.78 -22.34 1.35
CA ASP A 11 -10.52 -21.94 0.14
C ASP A 11 -9.76 -20.88 -0.65
N TYR A 12 -9.12 -19.91 0.03
CA TYR A 12 -8.22 -18.94 -0.59
C TYR A 12 -7.06 -19.66 -1.30
N VAL A 13 -6.40 -20.60 -0.60
CA VAL A 13 -5.30 -21.39 -1.20
C VAL A 13 -5.76 -22.16 -2.43
N GLY A 14 -7.00 -22.67 -2.44
CA GLY A 14 -7.58 -23.35 -3.59
C GLY A 14 -7.82 -22.45 -4.82
N ARG A 15 -7.72 -21.13 -4.69
CA ARG A 15 -7.96 -20.13 -5.75
C ARG A 15 -6.75 -19.25 -6.06
N LEU A 16 -5.56 -19.63 -5.63
CA LEU A 16 -4.34 -18.88 -5.92
C LEU A 16 -4.14 -18.69 -7.42
N ALA A 17 -3.66 -17.51 -7.80
CA ALA A 17 -3.22 -17.27 -9.17
C ALA A 17 -1.98 -18.12 -9.49
N ASP A 18 -1.75 -18.39 -10.77
CA ASP A 18 -0.56 -19.12 -11.19
C ASP A 18 0.71 -18.34 -10.80
N GLY A 19 1.68 -19.04 -10.21
CA GLY A 19 2.90 -18.43 -9.67
C GLY A 19 2.75 -17.67 -8.35
N GLN A 20 1.56 -17.61 -7.74
CA GLN A 20 1.34 -16.96 -6.44
C GLN A 20 1.85 -17.83 -5.29
N ASP A 21 2.82 -17.32 -4.52
CA ASP A 21 3.42 -17.98 -3.36
C ASP A 21 3.13 -17.28 -2.02
N LYS A 22 2.39 -16.17 -2.06
CA LYS A 22 2.05 -15.31 -0.90
C LYS A 22 0.52 -15.21 -0.72
N LEU A 23 0.10 -15.04 0.53
CA LEU A 23 -1.29 -14.73 0.91
C LEU A 23 -1.39 -13.23 1.20
N TYR A 24 -2.19 -12.50 0.42
CA TYR A 24 -2.29 -11.06 0.54
C TYR A 24 -3.46 -10.68 1.43
N TYR A 25 -3.25 -9.70 2.31
CA TYR A 25 -4.29 -9.19 3.19
C TYR A 25 -4.20 -7.68 3.35
N LEU A 26 -5.32 -7.06 3.70
CA LEU A 26 -5.44 -5.67 4.08
C LEU A 26 -6.23 -5.59 5.39
N THR A 27 -5.70 -4.85 6.35
CA THR A 27 -6.40 -4.54 7.61
C THR A 27 -7.11 -3.18 7.52
N GLY A 28 -8.23 -3.03 8.23
CA GLY A 28 -9.05 -1.81 8.22
C GLY A 28 -9.95 -1.68 9.43
N GLU A 29 -10.59 -0.53 9.64
CA GLU A 29 -11.59 -0.40 10.72
C GLU A 29 -12.95 -0.98 10.32
N SER A 30 -13.25 -1.02 9.01
CA SER A 30 -14.48 -1.61 8.50
C SER A 30 -14.36 -2.04 7.04
N TYR A 31 -15.18 -3.02 6.66
CA TYR A 31 -15.24 -3.48 5.27
C TYR A 31 -15.55 -2.32 4.31
N ALA A 32 -16.45 -1.42 4.70
CA ALA A 32 -16.86 -0.30 3.85
C ALA A 32 -15.71 0.68 3.55
N GLN A 33 -14.75 0.85 4.47
CA GLN A 33 -13.60 1.73 4.28
C GLN A 33 -12.54 1.08 3.38
N ILE A 34 -12.24 -0.21 3.57
CA ILE A 34 -11.11 -0.84 2.88
C ILE A 34 -11.47 -1.53 1.58
N LYS A 35 -12.76 -1.86 1.36
CA LYS A 35 -13.20 -2.55 0.14
C LYS A 35 -12.98 -1.75 -1.14
N ASP A 36 -12.63 -0.46 -1.06
CA ASP A 36 -12.34 0.43 -2.20
C ASP A 36 -10.97 1.12 -2.03
N SER A 37 -10.11 0.57 -1.15
CA SER A 37 -8.78 1.11 -0.89
C SER A 37 -7.89 1.06 -2.15
N PRO A 38 -7.08 2.10 -2.42
CA PRO A 38 -6.13 2.08 -3.54
C PRO A 38 -5.06 0.98 -3.40
N HIS A 39 -4.81 0.48 -2.18
CA HIS A 39 -3.92 -0.67 -1.98
C HIS A 39 -4.39 -1.94 -2.70
N LEU A 40 -5.67 -2.00 -3.11
CA LEU A 40 -6.27 -3.16 -3.78
C LEU A 40 -6.27 -3.04 -5.32
N GLU A 41 -5.89 -1.90 -5.88
CA GLU A 41 -6.03 -1.60 -7.30
C GLU A 41 -5.27 -2.60 -8.20
N VAL A 42 -3.96 -2.76 -8.00
CA VAL A 42 -3.16 -3.70 -8.79
C VAL A 42 -3.64 -5.16 -8.62
N PHE A 43 -4.06 -5.53 -7.42
CA PHE A 43 -4.54 -6.89 -7.12
C PHE A 43 -5.83 -7.18 -7.88
N ARG A 44 -6.77 -6.24 -7.90
CA ARG A 44 -7.99 -6.36 -8.72
C ARG A 44 -7.68 -6.44 -10.19
N LYS A 45 -6.78 -5.58 -10.68
CA LYS A 45 -6.36 -5.57 -12.10
C LYS A 45 -5.78 -6.91 -12.54
N LYS A 46 -5.02 -7.57 -11.65
CA LYS A 46 -4.41 -8.89 -11.90
C LYS A 46 -5.28 -10.08 -11.48
N GLY A 47 -6.46 -9.85 -10.90
CA GLY A 47 -7.34 -10.91 -10.41
C GLY A 47 -6.76 -11.69 -9.21
N ILE A 48 -5.89 -11.07 -8.43
CA ILE A 48 -5.29 -11.67 -7.22
C ILE A 48 -6.23 -11.40 -6.04
N GLU A 49 -6.61 -12.47 -5.33
CA GLU A 49 -7.45 -12.37 -4.13
C GLU A 49 -6.69 -11.66 -3.00
N VAL A 50 -7.38 -10.83 -2.20
CA VAL A 50 -6.84 -10.18 -1.00
C VAL A 50 -7.84 -10.35 0.13
N LEU A 51 -7.39 -10.84 1.28
CA LEU A 51 -8.20 -10.96 2.49
C LEU A 51 -8.45 -9.58 3.09
N LEU A 52 -9.71 -9.23 3.35
CA LEU A 52 -10.09 -7.98 3.99
C LEU A 52 -10.40 -8.26 5.45
N LEU A 53 -9.49 -7.83 6.32
CA LEU A 53 -9.51 -8.06 7.75
C LEU A 53 -9.94 -6.77 8.44
N THR A 54 -11.00 -6.82 9.23
CA THR A 54 -11.69 -5.62 9.73
C THR A 54 -11.98 -5.66 11.22
N ASP A 55 -11.68 -6.78 11.87
CA ASP A 55 -11.85 -6.92 13.30
C ASP A 55 -10.65 -6.33 14.02
N ARG A 56 -10.91 -5.71 15.19
CA ARG A 56 -9.88 -5.00 15.97
C ARG A 56 -8.68 -5.88 16.34
N ILE A 57 -8.89 -7.19 16.42
CA ILE A 57 -7.85 -8.15 16.80
C ILE A 57 -7.00 -8.58 15.60
N ASP A 58 -7.41 -8.29 14.37
CA ASP A 58 -6.79 -8.85 13.17
C ASP A 58 -5.35 -8.37 12.98
N GLU A 59 -5.08 -7.07 13.16
CA GLU A 59 -3.71 -6.56 13.02
C GLU A 59 -2.75 -7.18 14.07
N TRP A 60 -3.26 -7.42 15.28
CA TRP A 60 -2.53 -8.13 16.31
C TRP A 60 -2.31 -9.60 15.93
N LEU A 61 -3.36 -10.30 15.48
CA LEU A 61 -3.28 -11.68 15.01
C LEU A 61 -2.25 -11.84 13.90
N MET A 62 -2.25 -10.95 12.91
CA MET A 62 -1.34 -10.99 11.75
C MET A 62 0.12 -10.73 12.13
N SER A 63 0.37 -10.16 13.31
CA SER A 63 1.74 -10.05 13.86
C SER A 63 2.29 -11.42 14.32
N TYR A 64 1.44 -12.43 14.53
CA TYR A 64 1.82 -13.78 14.94
C TYR A 64 1.51 -14.85 13.89
N LEU A 65 0.49 -14.64 13.07
CA LEU A 65 0.11 -15.55 11.99
C LEU A 65 1.00 -15.29 10.76
N THR A 66 2.18 -15.92 10.75
CA THR A 66 3.20 -15.66 9.72
C THR A 66 2.99 -16.45 8.43
N GLU A 67 2.40 -17.65 8.51
CA GLU A 67 2.21 -18.53 7.36
C GLU A 67 0.97 -19.44 7.49
N PHE A 68 0.49 -19.92 6.34
CA PHE A 68 -0.52 -20.97 6.24
C PHE A 68 -0.22 -21.82 4.99
N ASP A 69 -0.23 -23.15 5.12
CA ASP A 69 0.06 -24.08 4.03
C ASP A 69 1.36 -23.76 3.26
N GLY A 70 2.41 -23.43 4.01
CA GLY A 70 3.74 -23.07 3.49
C GLY A 70 3.82 -21.75 2.74
N LYS A 71 2.79 -20.89 2.83
CA LYS A 71 2.72 -19.57 2.17
C LYS A 71 2.70 -18.48 3.22
N SER A 72 3.54 -17.47 3.04
CA SER A 72 3.63 -16.34 3.97
C SER A 72 2.54 -15.31 3.72
N PHE A 73 2.14 -14.60 4.77
CA PHE A 73 1.21 -13.48 4.66
C PHE A 73 1.93 -12.17 4.32
N VAL A 74 1.31 -11.35 3.47
CA VAL A 74 1.80 -10.04 3.06
C VAL A 74 0.71 -8.99 3.20
N ASP A 75 1.01 -7.97 4.00
CA ASP A 75 0.17 -6.78 4.16
C ASP A 75 0.31 -5.89 2.91
N VAL A 76 -0.78 -5.69 2.18
CA VAL A 76 -0.79 -4.90 0.94
C VAL A 76 -0.73 -3.40 1.18
N ALA A 77 -0.79 -2.92 2.43
CA ALA A 77 -0.59 -1.52 2.78
C ALA A 77 0.85 -1.21 3.21
N ARG A 78 1.70 -2.24 3.37
CA ARG A 78 3.01 -2.13 4.00
C ARG A 78 4.15 -2.33 3.02
N GLY A 79 5.25 -1.63 3.27
CA GLY A 79 6.53 -1.82 2.60
C GLY A 79 6.45 -1.57 1.11
N ASP A 80 7.49 -1.94 0.38
CA ASP A 80 7.43 -1.98 -1.09
C ASP A 80 6.64 -3.20 -1.56
N LEU A 81 5.69 -2.99 -2.48
CA LEU A 81 4.90 -4.09 -2.99
C LEU A 81 5.70 -4.85 -4.04
N ASP A 82 6.12 -6.06 -3.67
CA ASP A 82 6.72 -7.03 -4.58
C ASP A 82 5.75 -8.19 -4.87
N LEU A 83 5.17 -8.16 -6.06
CA LEU A 83 4.30 -9.20 -6.61
C LEU A 83 5.11 -10.39 -7.19
N GLY A 84 6.43 -10.33 -7.21
CA GLY A 84 7.31 -11.44 -7.54
C GLY A 84 7.06 -12.00 -8.94
N LYS A 85 6.58 -13.25 -9.01
CA LYS A 85 6.28 -13.94 -10.27
C LYS A 85 4.93 -13.55 -10.89
N LEU A 86 4.13 -12.77 -10.16
CA LEU A 86 2.84 -12.26 -10.64
C LEU A 86 3.01 -10.99 -11.49
N ASP A 87 4.21 -10.42 -11.50
CA ASP A 87 4.64 -9.39 -12.46
C ASP A 87 5.47 -10.01 -13.57
N SER A 88 5.20 -9.59 -14.81
CA SER A 88 6.04 -9.95 -15.93
C SER A 88 7.37 -9.21 -15.85
N GLU A 89 8.42 -9.78 -16.43
CA GLU A 89 9.73 -9.12 -16.51
C GLU A 89 9.68 -7.82 -17.34
N GLU A 90 8.71 -7.69 -18.24
CA GLU A 90 8.46 -6.47 -18.99
C GLU A 90 7.84 -5.37 -18.11
N ASP A 91 6.85 -5.73 -17.28
CA ASP A 91 6.22 -4.80 -16.34
C ASP A 91 7.24 -4.24 -15.34
N LYS A 92 8.11 -5.11 -14.78
CA LYS A 92 9.16 -4.70 -13.84
C LYS A 92 10.14 -3.72 -14.47
N LYS A 93 10.60 -4.00 -15.70
CA LYS A 93 11.51 -3.09 -16.42
C LYS A 93 10.83 -1.76 -16.74
N ALA A 94 9.57 -1.78 -17.17
CA ALA A 94 8.83 -0.56 -17.43
C ALA A 94 8.68 0.29 -16.15
N GLN A 95 8.38 -0.34 -15.01
CA GLN A 95 8.30 0.34 -13.71
C GLN A 95 9.64 0.94 -13.29
N GLU A 96 10.74 0.21 -13.41
CA GLU A 96 12.08 0.71 -13.07
C GLU A 96 12.47 1.93 -13.91
N GLU A 97 12.22 1.89 -15.22
CA GLU A 97 12.53 3.01 -16.12
C GLU A 97 11.66 4.24 -15.81
N VAL A 98 10.37 4.03 -15.53
CA VAL A 98 9.49 5.11 -15.10
C VAL A 98 9.94 5.69 -13.76
N ALA A 99 10.31 4.86 -12.79
CA ALA A 99 10.83 5.30 -11.50
C ALA A 99 12.06 6.19 -11.66
N LYS A 100 13.04 5.75 -12.46
CA LYS A 100 14.24 6.55 -12.79
C LYS A 100 13.87 7.88 -13.45
N SER A 101 12.95 7.87 -14.41
CA SER A 101 12.52 9.09 -15.10
C SER A 101 11.83 10.12 -14.19
N LYS A 102 11.30 9.66 -13.04
CA LYS A 102 10.52 10.46 -12.08
C LYS A 102 11.26 10.74 -10.77
N GLU A 103 12.56 10.44 -10.68
CA GLU A 103 13.40 10.76 -9.52
C GLU A 103 13.40 12.25 -9.17
N GLY A 104 13.37 13.12 -10.19
CA GLY A 104 13.29 14.57 -10.01
C GLY A 104 11.99 15.00 -9.33
N LEU A 105 10.86 14.44 -9.76
CA LEU A 105 9.56 14.69 -9.15
C LEU A 105 9.50 14.14 -7.73
N ALA A 106 9.97 12.92 -7.50
CA ALA A 106 10.01 12.31 -6.17
C ALA A 106 10.82 13.17 -5.19
N SER A 107 11.99 13.66 -5.61
CA SER A 107 12.83 14.55 -4.81
C SER A 107 12.13 15.87 -4.50
N ARG A 108 11.41 16.44 -5.47
CA ARG A 108 10.67 17.70 -5.31
C ARG A 108 9.49 17.56 -4.35
N ILE A 109 8.71 16.48 -4.47
CA ILE A 109 7.63 16.16 -3.54
C ILE A 109 8.20 15.93 -2.14
N LYS A 110 9.32 15.21 -2.02
CA LYS A 110 9.97 14.97 -0.72
C LYS A 110 10.42 16.28 -0.07
N ALA A 111 10.94 17.22 -0.84
CA ALA A 111 11.29 18.55 -0.33
C ALA A 111 10.06 19.35 0.14
N ALA A 112 8.93 19.24 -0.55
CA ALA A 112 7.68 19.92 -0.17
C ALA A 112 7.03 19.32 1.10
N LEU A 113 7.00 18.00 1.20
CA LEU A 113 6.43 17.27 2.34
C LEU A 113 7.38 17.24 3.55
N GLY A 114 8.68 17.39 3.32
CA GLY A 114 9.69 17.50 4.38
C GLY A 114 9.62 16.32 5.36
N ASP A 115 9.28 16.65 6.60
CA ASP A 115 9.22 15.72 7.73
C ASP A 115 7.90 14.96 7.87
N ASP A 116 6.88 15.26 7.05
CA ASP A 116 5.58 14.57 7.12
C ASP A 116 5.65 13.12 6.59
N VAL A 117 6.67 12.81 5.79
CA VAL A 117 6.87 11.50 5.14
C VAL A 117 8.28 10.99 5.37
N ALA A 118 8.48 9.68 5.44
CA ALA A 118 9.82 9.07 5.49
C ALA A 118 10.50 9.16 4.12
N GLU A 119 9.77 8.78 3.07
CA GLU A 119 10.27 8.60 1.71
C GLU A 119 9.17 8.97 0.71
N VAL A 120 9.56 9.33 -0.52
CA VAL A 120 8.65 9.49 -1.66
C VAL A 120 9.15 8.61 -2.79
N ARG A 121 8.26 7.80 -3.38
CA ARG A 121 8.60 6.89 -4.49
C ARG A 121 7.46 6.69 -5.47
N VAL A 122 7.78 6.15 -6.63
CA VAL A 122 6.78 5.69 -7.60
C VAL A 122 6.09 4.44 -7.05
N SER A 123 4.77 4.43 -7.13
CA SER A 123 3.94 3.30 -6.69
C SER A 123 3.98 2.15 -7.71
N HIS A 124 4.07 0.91 -7.21
CA HIS A 124 3.80 -0.31 -7.98
C HIS A 124 2.36 -0.84 -7.80
N ARG A 125 1.59 -0.29 -6.85
CA ARG A 125 0.26 -0.79 -6.46
C ARG A 125 -0.94 0.01 -7.01
N LEU A 126 -0.72 1.27 -7.34
CA LEU A 126 -1.71 2.20 -7.88
C LEU A 126 -1.91 2.03 -9.39
N THR A 127 -3.16 2.05 -9.83
CA THR A 127 -3.57 2.09 -11.24
C THR A 127 -4.33 3.36 -11.56
N ASP A 128 -5.32 3.69 -10.73
CA ASP A 128 -6.27 4.78 -10.97
C ASP A 128 -6.13 5.90 -9.94
N SER A 129 -5.64 5.61 -8.74
CA SER A 129 -5.43 6.64 -7.74
C SER A 129 -4.13 7.43 -7.98
N PRO A 130 -4.10 8.73 -7.63
CA PRO A 130 -2.93 9.60 -7.83
C PRO A 130 -1.77 9.28 -6.88
N ALA A 131 -2.07 9.01 -5.61
CA ALA A 131 -1.08 8.79 -4.57
C ALA A 131 -1.69 8.05 -3.38
N ILE A 132 -0.83 7.45 -2.55
CA ILE A 132 -1.22 6.79 -1.31
C ILE A 132 -0.08 6.83 -0.27
N PRO A 133 -0.38 7.08 1.01
CA PRO A 133 0.57 6.77 2.09
C PRO A 133 0.66 5.25 2.31
N ALA A 134 1.86 4.69 2.23
CA ALA A 134 2.17 3.32 2.60
C ALA A 134 2.84 3.27 3.97
N ILE A 135 2.59 2.19 4.71
CA ILE A 135 3.19 1.96 6.03
C ILE A 135 4.62 1.43 5.83
N GLY A 136 5.60 1.92 6.59
CA GLY A 136 6.96 1.39 6.56
C GLY A 136 7.01 -0.10 6.94
N GLN A 137 7.98 -0.86 6.40
CA GLN A 137 8.00 -2.32 6.60
C GLN A 137 8.12 -2.76 8.07
N GLY A 138 8.81 -1.98 8.91
CA GLY A 138 8.94 -2.19 10.35
C GLY A 138 7.95 -1.42 11.21
N ASP A 139 7.05 -0.65 10.59
CA ASP A 139 6.20 0.29 11.32
C ASP A 139 4.93 -0.40 11.83
N LEU A 140 4.37 0.19 12.88
CA LEU A 140 3.04 -0.18 13.37
C LEU A 140 1.99 0.40 12.44
N GLY A 141 0.99 -0.40 12.05
CA GLY A 141 -0.16 0.09 11.33
C GLY A 141 -1.05 0.96 12.21
N LEU A 142 -2.01 1.62 11.58
CA LEU A 142 -2.82 2.67 12.21
C LEU A 142 -3.63 2.13 13.41
N GLN A 143 -4.18 0.93 13.30
CA GLN A 143 -5.08 0.35 14.31
C GLN A 143 -4.29 -0.12 15.53
N MET A 144 -3.10 -0.69 15.34
CA MET A 144 -2.17 -0.97 16.44
C MET A 144 -1.71 0.31 17.15
N ARG A 145 -1.41 1.38 16.41
CA ARG A 145 -1.07 2.69 17.00
C ARG A 145 -2.22 3.21 17.88
N GLN A 146 -3.45 3.23 17.35
CA GLN A 146 -4.65 3.64 18.11
C GLN A 146 -4.87 2.76 19.36
N LEU A 147 -4.62 1.45 19.27
CA LEU A 147 -4.73 0.53 20.40
C LEU A 147 -3.72 0.87 21.51
N LEU A 148 -2.46 1.13 21.13
CA LEU A 148 -1.42 1.51 22.07
C LEU A 148 -1.75 2.85 22.74
N GLU A 149 -2.17 3.86 21.97
CA GLU A 149 -2.61 5.16 22.50
C GLU A 149 -3.77 4.99 23.50
N ALA A 150 -4.79 4.21 23.15
CA ALA A 150 -5.93 3.94 24.01
C ALA A 150 -5.54 3.19 25.29
N SER A 151 -4.47 2.40 25.26
CA SER A 151 -3.91 1.70 26.43
C SER A 151 -2.96 2.54 27.27
N GLY A 152 -2.70 3.79 26.88
CA GLY A 152 -1.76 4.69 27.55
C GLY A 152 -0.29 4.32 27.35
N GLN A 153 0.01 3.45 26.39
CA GLN A 153 1.38 3.09 26.03
C GLN A 153 1.97 4.12 25.07
N ALA A 154 3.30 4.30 25.13
CA ALA A 154 4.00 5.16 24.20
C ALA A 154 3.93 4.55 22.80
N VAL A 155 3.50 5.34 21.82
CA VAL A 155 3.45 4.93 20.42
C VAL A 155 4.73 5.37 19.72
N PRO A 156 5.48 4.44 19.13
CA PRO A 156 6.63 4.79 18.31
C PRO A 156 6.25 5.78 17.22
N GLU A 157 7.05 6.83 17.05
CA GLU A 157 6.90 7.72 15.90
C GLU A 157 7.20 6.91 14.63
N SER A 158 6.33 7.01 13.63
CA SER A 158 6.58 6.46 12.31
C SER A 158 6.00 7.42 11.29
N LYS A 159 6.73 7.56 10.18
CA LYS A 159 6.39 8.45 9.08
C LYS A 159 6.05 7.57 7.86
N PRO A 160 4.95 7.84 7.16
CA PRO A 160 4.55 7.04 6.01
C PRO A 160 5.52 7.22 4.83
N VAL A 161 5.54 6.24 3.93
CA VAL A 161 6.14 6.37 2.60
C VAL A 161 5.07 6.89 1.65
N PHE A 162 5.31 8.02 0.98
CA PHE A 162 4.39 8.54 -0.01
C PHE A 162 4.64 7.89 -1.36
N GLU A 163 3.68 7.10 -1.84
CA GLU A 163 3.75 6.51 -3.16
C GLU A 163 2.84 7.27 -4.13
N PHE A 164 3.32 7.55 -5.34
CA PHE A 164 2.53 8.25 -6.35
C PHE A 164 2.46 7.48 -7.66
N ASN A 165 1.36 7.67 -8.40
CA ASN A 165 1.13 7.09 -9.71
C ASN A 165 1.64 8.06 -10.80
N PRO A 166 2.75 7.75 -11.48
CA PRO A 166 3.39 8.65 -12.43
C PRO A 166 2.58 8.87 -13.71
N THR A 167 1.60 8.01 -13.97
CA THR A 167 0.71 8.09 -15.15
C THR A 167 -0.61 8.81 -14.86
N HIS A 168 -0.85 9.19 -13.60
CA HIS A 168 -2.11 9.82 -13.23
C HIS A 168 -2.12 11.31 -13.66
N PRO A 169 -3.18 11.82 -14.30
CA PRO A 169 -3.22 13.19 -14.81
C PRO A 169 -3.00 14.29 -13.76
N LEU A 170 -3.34 14.04 -12.50
CA LEU A 170 -3.06 14.98 -11.40
C LEU A 170 -1.56 15.04 -11.05
N ILE A 171 -0.86 13.90 -11.13
CA ILE A 171 0.58 13.85 -10.89
C ILE A 171 1.34 14.49 -12.05
N GLU A 172 0.89 14.30 -13.29
CA GLU A 172 1.46 15.00 -14.45
C GLU A 172 1.30 16.53 -14.33
N LYS A 173 0.14 17.00 -13.86
CA LYS A 173 -0.08 18.43 -13.58
C LYS A 173 0.79 18.94 -12.45
N LEU A 174 0.98 18.16 -11.40
CA LEU A 174 1.87 18.49 -10.28
C LEU A 174 3.33 18.62 -10.77
N ASP A 175 3.78 17.68 -11.61
CA ASP A 175 5.13 17.69 -12.21
C ASP A 175 5.36 18.94 -13.08
N ALA A 176 4.34 19.35 -13.84
CA ALA A 176 4.40 20.51 -14.71
C ALA A 176 4.32 21.87 -13.98
N GLU A 177 3.80 21.93 -12.76
CA GLU A 177 3.66 23.17 -12.00
C GLU A 177 5.04 23.76 -11.68
N GLN A 178 5.31 25.01 -12.04
CA GLN A 178 6.61 25.65 -11.86
C GLN A 178 6.65 26.54 -10.61
N ASP A 179 5.49 27.03 -10.17
CA ASP A 179 5.38 27.82 -8.96
C ASP A 179 5.60 26.93 -7.73
N MET A 180 6.63 27.25 -6.94
CA MET A 180 7.04 26.39 -5.81
C MET A 180 6.09 26.47 -4.63
N ASP A 181 5.42 27.61 -4.42
CA ASP A 181 4.45 27.76 -3.34
C ASP A 181 3.20 26.94 -3.67
N ARG A 182 2.71 27.08 -4.90
CA ARG A 182 1.56 26.31 -5.39
C ARG A 182 1.86 24.82 -5.48
N PHE A 183 3.06 24.43 -5.90
CA PHE A 183 3.49 23.03 -5.85
C PHE A 183 3.46 22.50 -4.42
N GLY A 184 3.95 23.27 -3.46
CA GLY A 184 3.93 22.91 -2.04
C GLY A 184 2.52 22.68 -1.52
N ASP A 185 1.59 23.56 -1.87
CA ASP A 185 0.18 23.42 -1.50
C ASP A 185 -0.44 22.17 -2.16
N LEU A 186 -0.27 22.00 -3.48
CA LEU A 186 -0.82 20.86 -4.21
C LEU A 186 -0.25 19.51 -3.75
N SER A 187 0.97 19.49 -3.24
CA SER A 187 1.59 18.26 -2.72
C SER A 187 0.94 17.76 -1.43
N ARG A 188 0.23 18.64 -0.69
CA ARG A 188 -0.37 18.37 0.62
C ARG A 188 -1.89 18.17 0.60
N VAL A 189 -2.52 18.33 -0.58
CA VAL A 189 -3.97 18.18 -0.79
C VAL A 189 -4.28 16.79 -1.33
#